data_AF-A0A081HU46-F1
#
_entry.id   AF-A0A081HU46-F1
#
_cell.length_a   1.000
_cell.length_b   1.000
_cell.length_c   1.000
_cell.angle_alpha   90.00
_cell.angle_beta   90.00
_cell.angle_gamma   90.00
#
_symmetry.space_group_name_H-M   'P 1'
#
loop_
_entity.id
_entity.type
_entity.pdbx_description
1 polymer ?
#
loop_
_entity_poly.entity_id
_entity_poly.type
_entity_poly.pdbx_seq_one_letter_code
_entity_poly.pdbx_strand_id
1 'polypeptide(L)'
;MANHCEPQRKTVAIEWIEESRHRVTVQVPVDFDPDECDLGNGLAELSNDGFQGLERSQIVVRDADPDPAAEFFDPPRHDSEGASA
;
A
#
# COMPACT_ATOMS: atom_id res chain seq x y z
N MET A 1 41.59 -11.18 -18.15
CA MET A 1 40.18 -11.08 -18.55
C MET A 1 39.40 -10.83 -17.29
N ALA A 2 38.99 -9.59 -17.02
CA ALA A 2 38.20 -9.28 -15.85
C ALA A 2 36.78 -9.81 -16.11
N ASN A 3 36.35 -10.81 -15.33
CA ASN A 3 34.96 -11.24 -15.32
C ASN A 3 34.13 -10.05 -14.84
N HIS A 4 33.52 -9.35 -15.79
CA HIS A 4 32.46 -8.39 -15.51
C HIS A 4 31.24 -9.22 -15.09
N CYS A 5 31.17 -9.58 -13.81
CA CYS A 5 29.95 -10.10 -13.23
C CYS A 5 29.03 -8.89 -13.05
N GLU A 6 28.37 -8.46 -14.12
CA GLU A 6 27.22 -7.59 -13.98
C GLU A 6 26.27 -8.27 -12.99
N PRO A 7 25.78 -7.56 -11.95
CA PRO A 7 24.88 -8.18 -10.99
C PRO A 7 23.69 -8.75 -11.77
N GLN A 8 23.56 -10.07 -11.78
CA GLN A 8 22.49 -10.75 -12.49
C GLN A 8 21.16 -10.28 -11.92
N ARG A 9 20.40 -9.53 -12.71
CA ARG A 9 19.05 -9.09 -12.35
C ARG A 9 18.09 -10.24 -12.60
N LYS A 10 17.11 -10.39 -11.71
CA LYS A 10 15.95 -11.25 -11.94
C LYS A 10 14.69 -10.40 -11.99
N THR A 11 13.74 -10.82 -12.81
CA THR A 11 12.41 -10.21 -12.85
C THR A 11 11.50 -10.93 -11.87
N VAL A 12 10.78 -10.16 -11.06
CA VAL A 12 9.76 -10.67 -10.13
C VAL A 12 8.49 -9.87 -10.30
N ALA A 13 7.35 -10.52 -10.10
CA ALA A 13 6.08 -9.84 -9.93
C ALA A 13 5.85 -9.59 -8.44
N ILE A 14 5.66 -8.33 -8.07
CA ILE A 14 5.31 -7.90 -6.71
C ILE A 14 3.87 -7.40 -6.77
N GLU A 15 2.99 -8.03 -6.00
CA GLU A 15 1.57 -7.70 -5.87
C GLU A 15 1.31 -7.23 -4.45
N TRP A 16 0.49 -6.21 -4.27
CA TRP A 16 0.06 -5.73 -2.96
C TRP A 16 -1.32 -5.08 -3.06
N ILE A 17 -2.00 -4.98 -1.93
CA ILE A 17 -3.22 -4.20 -1.78
C ILE A 17 -2.86 -2.86 -1.13
N GLU A 18 -3.38 -1.77 -1.66
CA GLU A 18 -3.31 -0.44 -1.04
C GLU A 18 -4.66 -0.12 -0.39
N GLU A 19 -4.64 0.15 0.92
CA GLU A 19 -5.81 0.47 1.72
C GLU A 19 -5.73 1.94 2.17
N SER A 20 -6.72 2.75 1.79
CA SER A 20 -6.84 4.13 2.25
C SER A 20 -7.74 4.21 3.48
N ARG A 21 -7.23 4.78 4.55
CA ARG A 21 -7.98 4.95 5.80
C ARG A 21 -8.46 6.38 5.94
N HIS A 22 -9.77 6.54 6.10
CA HIS A 22 -10.42 7.82 6.36
C HIS A 22 -11.17 7.77 7.69
N ARG A 23 -11.13 8.85 8.47
CA ARG A 23 -11.89 9.01 9.71
C ARG A 23 -12.28 10.48 9.90
N VAL A 24 -13.57 10.71 10.07
CA VAL A 24 -14.15 12.03 10.36
C VAL A 24 -15.12 11.91 11.54
N THR A 25 -15.27 12.99 12.30
CA THR A 25 -16.32 13.12 13.32
C THR A 25 -17.24 14.25 12.89
N VAL A 26 -18.52 13.95 12.71
CA VAL A 26 -19.55 14.89 12.22
C VAL A 26 -20.72 14.96 13.21
N GLN A 27 -21.50 16.04 13.13
CA GLN A 27 -22.78 16.14 13.83
C GLN A 27 -23.88 15.62 12.90
N VAL A 28 -24.78 14.81 13.44
CA VAL A 28 -25.92 14.21 12.72
C VAL A 28 -27.22 14.52 13.46
N PRO A 29 -28.40 14.39 12.81
CA PRO A 29 -29.69 14.48 13.50
C PRO A 29 -29.82 13.49 14.68
N VAL A 30 -30.72 13.79 15.63
CA VAL A 30 -30.90 12.96 16.84
C VAL A 30 -31.43 11.57 16.54
N ASP A 31 -32.21 11.45 15.47
CA ASP A 31 -32.81 10.24 14.95
C ASP A 31 -31.97 9.56 13.85
N PHE A 32 -30.69 9.93 13.71
CA PHE A 32 -29.80 9.36 12.70
C PHE A 32 -29.69 7.82 12.81
N ASP A 33 -30.04 7.15 11.72
CA ASP A 33 -29.83 5.73 11.51
C ASP A 33 -28.90 5.52 10.29
N PRO A 34 -27.70 4.92 10.47
CA PRO A 34 -26.75 4.71 9.38
C PRO A 34 -27.23 3.69 8.34
N ASP A 35 -28.10 2.75 8.70
CA ASP A 35 -28.59 1.71 7.79
C ASP A 35 -29.67 2.25 6.83
N GLU A 36 -30.31 3.37 7.21
CA GLU A 36 -31.31 4.06 6.38
C GLU A 36 -30.70 5.17 5.49
N CYS A 37 -29.39 5.42 5.58
CA CYS A 37 -28.71 6.52 4.87
C CYS A 37 -27.69 6.02 3.82
N ASP A 38 -27.60 6.73 2.69
CA ASP A 38 -26.51 6.53 1.72
C ASP A 38 -25.22 7.25 2.16
N LEU A 39 -24.48 6.60 3.07
CA LEU A 39 -23.22 7.12 3.57
C LEU A 39 -22.12 7.17 2.48
N GLY A 40 -22.19 6.33 1.46
CA GLY A 40 -21.18 6.28 0.41
C GLY A 40 -21.10 7.60 -0.36
N ASN A 41 -22.25 8.08 -0.84
CA ASN A 41 -22.33 9.37 -1.49
C ASN A 41 -22.23 10.53 -0.49
N GLY A 42 -22.87 10.43 0.67
CA GLY A 42 -22.87 11.50 1.67
C GLY A 42 -21.47 11.85 2.20
N LEU A 43 -20.58 10.86 2.38
CA LEU A 43 -19.19 11.11 2.78
C LEU A 43 -18.40 11.90 1.73
N ALA A 44 -18.74 11.76 0.44
CA ALA A 44 -18.06 12.48 -0.64
C ALA A 44 -18.39 13.99 -0.66
N GLU A 45 -19.49 14.40 -0.03
CA GLU A 45 -19.90 15.81 0.06
C GLU A 45 -19.24 16.56 1.24
N LEU A 46 -18.51 15.86 2.11
CA LEU A 46 -17.82 16.48 3.24
C LEU A 46 -16.67 17.35 2.76
N SER A 47 -16.52 18.53 3.36
CA SER A 47 -15.39 19.42 3.07
C SER A 47 -14.04 18.90 3.58
N ASN A 48 -14.06 17.94 4.52
CA ASN A 48 -12.90 17.21 4.99
C ASN A 48 -13.17 15.72 4.77
N ASP A 49 -12.41 15.10 3.88
CA ASP A 49 -12.53 13.68 3.52
C ASP A 49 -11.97 12.74 4.61
N GLY A 50 -11.32 13.29 5.65
CA GLY A 50 -10.87 12.55 6.82
C GLY A 50 -9.65 11.66 6.58
N PHE A 51 -8.91 11.81 5.48
CA PHE A 51 -7.74 10.99 5.18
C PHE A 51 -6.75 10.91 6.36
N GLN A 52 -6.37 9.69 6.72
CA GLN A 52 -5.39 9.39 7.77
C GLN A 52 -4.10 8.81 7.19
N GLY A 53 -4.17 8.14 6.05
CA GLY A 53 -3.01 7.54 5.41
C GLY A 53 -3.35 6.39 4.48
N LEU A 54 -2.31 5.89 3.83
CA LEU A 54 -2.32 4.68 3.00
C LEU A 54 -1.50 3.61 3.69
N GLU A 55 -2.04 2.41 3.75
CA GLU A 55 -1.31 1.22 4.18
C GLU A 55 -1.21 0.25 3.00
N ARG A 56 -0.03 -0.36 2.82
CA ARG A 56 0.17 -1.42 1.82
C ARG A 56 0.21 -2.75 2.56
N SER A 57 -0.73 -3.63 2.23
CA SER A 57 -0.88 -4.93 2.87
C SER A 57 -0.83 -6.06 1.83
N GLN A 58 -0.80 -7.31 2.31
CA GLN A 58 -0.84 -8.51 1.47
C GLN A 58 0.24 -8.52 0.36
N ILE A 59 1.46 -8.11 0.70
CA ILE A 59 2.57 -8.06 -0.25
C ILE A 59 2.98 -9.49 -0.61
N VAL A 60 2.84 -9.86 -1.88
CA VAL A 60 3.22 -11.16 -2.43
C VAL A 60 4.25 -10.98 -3.52
N VAL A 61 5.33 -11.75 -3.44
CA VAL A 61 6.41 -11.76 -4.45
C VAL A 61 6.44 -13.11 -5.14
N ARG A 62 6.46 -13.12 -6.47
CA ARG A 62 6.58 -14.33 -7.30
C ARG A 62 7.67 -14.14 -8.35
N ASP A 63 8.41 -15.20 -8.66
CA ASP A 63 9.33 -15.16 -9.80
C ASP A 63 8.53 -15.02 -11.10
N ALA A 64 9.08 -14.27 -12.04
CA ALA A 64 8.49 -14.00 -13.35
C ALA A 64 9.49 -14.31 -14.47
N ASP A 65 9.00 -14.41 -15.70
CA ASP A 65 9.87 -14.52 -16.87
C ASP A 65 10.82 -13.31 -16.96
N PRO A 66 12.08 -13.49 -17.39
CA PRO A 66 13.02 -12.41 -17.55
C PRO A 66 12.49 -11.33 -18.51
N ASP A 67 12.33 -10.11 -17.99
CA ASP A 67 11.93 -8.93 -18.76
C ASP A 67 12.97 -7.82 -18.59
N PRO A 68 13.80 -7.56 -19.63
CA PRO A 68 14.81 -6.52 -19.58
C PRO A 68 14.22 -5.09 -19.62
N ALA A 69 12.94 -4.93 -19.94
CA ALA A 69 12.25 -3.63 -19.91
C ALA A 69 11.62 -3.31 -18.55
N ALA A 70 11.59 -4.27 -17.62
CA ALA A 70 11.04 -4.07 -16.28
C ALA A 70 11.84 -3.03 -15.48
N GLU A 71 11.13 -2.27 -14.64
CA GLU A 71 11.74 -1.26 -13.78
C GLU A 71 12.72 -1.89 -12.77
N PHE A 72 13.86 -1.23 -12.54
CA PHE A 72 14.78 -1.63 -11.50
C PHE A 72 14.30 -1.13 -10.14
N PHE A 73 14.09 -2.06 -9.21
CA PHE A 73 13.65 -1.78 -7.86
C PHE A 73 14.65 -2.36 -6.83
N ASP A 74 15.27 -1.50 -6.02
CA ASP A 74 16.17 -1.88 -4.91
C ASP A 74 15.60 -1.38 -3.57
N PRO A 75 14.78 -2.19 -2.88
CA PRO A 75 14.19 -1.80 -1.61
C PRO A 75 15.25 -1.73 -0.50
N PRO A 76 15.06 -0.87 0.52
CA PRO A 76 15.94 -0.85 1.68
C PRO A 76 15.98 -2.24 2.32
N ARG A 77 17.16 -2.65 2.75
CA ARG A 77 17.33 -3.90 3.51
C ARG A 77 16.79 -3.66 4.91
N HIS A 78 16.10 -4.65 5.47
CA HIS A 78 15.78 -4.61 6.89
C HIS A 78 17.09 -4.60 7.68
N ASP A 79 17.39 -3.50 8.37
CA ASP A 79 18.48 -3.46 9.34
C ASP A 79 18.20 -4.56 10.38
N SER A 80 19.13 -5.52 10.48
CA SER A 80 19.08 -6.54 11.54
C SER A 80 19.62 -5.95 12.83
N GLU A 81 19.04 -4.85 13.33
CA GLU A 81 19.36 -4.32 14.66
C GLU A 81 18.18 -4.53 15.60
N GLY A 82 18.28 -5.58 16.43
CA GLY A 82 17.29 -5.87 17.46
C GLY A 82 17.18 -7.31 17.95
N ALA A 83 18.13 -8.20 17.65
CA ALA A 83 18.31 -9.43 18.43
C ALA A 83 19.38 -9.18 19.51
N SER A 84 18.98 -8.55 20.61
CA SER A 84 19.75 -8.57 21.85
C SER A 84 18.85 -9.08 22.97
N ALA A 85 19.37 -10.11 23.64
CA ALA A 85 18.77 -10.95 24.66
C ALA A 85 18.46 -10.23 25.98
#